data_AF-C4TIH3-F1
#
_entry.id   AF-C4TIH3-F1
#
_cell.length_a   1.000
_cell.length_b   1.000
_cell.length_c   1.000
_cell.angle_alpha   90.00
_cell.angle_beta   90.00
_cell.angle_gamma   90.00
#
_symmetry.space_group_name_H-M   'P 1'
#
loop_
_entity.id
_entity.type
_entity.pdbx_description
1 polymer ?
#
loop_
_entity_poly.entity_id
_entity_poly.type
_entity_poly.pdbx_seq_one_letter_code
_entity_poly.pdbx_strand_id
1 'polypeptide(L)'
;MYHPNNTYLNLVGDNYKPSTEAMDKKAFDKAMNDEAERIINMLPAVLTEIIDEGASVLFDQMPECMKGEDPVTHDIINEKHIRRMLAGKISNRLGHGMGFLQK
;
A
#
# COMPACT_ATOMS: atom_id res chain seq x y z
N MET A 1 8.69 -24.58 51.57
CA MET A 1 7.54 -25.28 50.99
C MET A 1 7.83 -25.51 49.52
N TYR A 2 7.82 -26.77 49.07
CA TYR A 2 8.10 -27.13 47.69
C TYR A 2 6.82 -26.87 46.87
N HIS A 3 6.84 -25.84 46.02
CA HIS A 3 5.76 -25.59 45.08
C HIS A 3 6.02 -26.42 43.82
N PRO A 4 5.24 -27.48 43.55
CA PRO A 4 5.42 -28.26 42.34
C PRO A 4 5.13 -27.35 41.14
N ASN A 5 6.06 -27.30 40.19
CA ASN A 5 5.95 -26.56 38.93
C ASN A 5 4.53 -26.74 38.36
N ASN A 6 3.75 -25.66 38.40
CA ASN A 6 2.36 -25.65 37.94
C ASN A 6 2.38 -25.58 36.40
N THR A 7 2.69 -26.73 35.79
CA THR A 7 2.92 -26.91 34.35
C THR A 7 1.75 -26.42 33.51
N TYR A 8 0.52 -26.58 33.97
CA TYR A 8 -0.68 -26.06 33.31
C TYR A 8 -0.70 -24.52 33.29
N LEU A 9 -0.43 -23.86 34.41
CA LEU A 9 -0.46 -22.40 34.50
C LEU A 9 0.61 -21.72 33.60
N ASN A 10 1.73 -22.42 33.36
CA ASN A 10 2.79 -22.00 32.43
C ASN A 10 2.45 -22.25 30.95
N LEU A 11 1.45 -23.08 30.65
CA LEU A 11 1.05 -23.45 29.29
C LEU A 11 -0.18 -22.67 28.78
N VAL A 12 -1.06 -22.20 29.67
CA VAL A 12 -2.36 -21.61 29.28
C VAL A 12 -2.70 -20.25 29.92
N GLY A 13 -1.79 -19.63 30.68
CA GLY A 13 -2.00 -18.31 31.31
C GLY A 13 -1.01 -17.23 30.85
N ASP A 14 -1.03 -16.06 31.51
CA ASP A 14 -0.18 -14.88 31.23
C ASP A 14 1.35 -15.12 31.39
N ASN A 15 1.75 -16.31 31.83
CA ASN A 15 3.14 -16.74 31.99
C ASN A 15 3.66 -17.61 30.83
N TYR A 16 2.88 -17.79 29.76
CA TYR A 16 3.34 -18.49 28.56
C TYR A 16 4.53 -17.76 27.93
N LYS A 17 5.73 -18.30 28.11
CA LYS A 17 6.94 -17.86 27.41
C LYS A 17 7.02 -18.66 26.11
N PRO A 18 6.90 -18.02 24.93
CA PRO A 18 7.11 -18.71 23.66
C PRO A 18 8.48 -19.39 23.66
N SER A 19 8.58 -20.56 23.03
CA SER A 19 9.87 -21.19 22.82
C SER A 19 10.79 -20.27 22.02
N THR A 20 12.11 -20.42 22.18
CA THR A 20 13.09 -19.66 21.40
C THR A 20 12.82 -19.78 19.90
N GLU A 21 12.47 -20.98 19.43
CA GLU A 21 12.08 -21.24 18.03
C GLU A 21 10.85 -20.41 17.60
N ALA A 22 9.84 -20.25 18.45
CA ALA A 22 8.67 -19.43 18.15
C ALA A 22 9.02 -17.93 18.11
N MET A 23 9.95 -17.48 18.96
CA MET A 23 10.47 -16.11 18.93
C MET A 23 11.29 -15.85 17.66
N ASP A 24 12.14 -16.79 17.26
CA ASP A 24 12.96 -16.69 16.05
C ASP A 24 12.10 -16.66 14.79
N LYS A 25 11.06 -17.52 14.70
CA LYS A 25 10.09 -17.49 13.60
C LYS A 25 9.36 -16.16 13.50
N LYS A 26 8.94 -15.60 14.65
CA LYS A 26 8.29 -14.29 14.69
C LYS A 26 9.23 -13.15 14.29
N ALA A 27 10.50 -13.21 14.70
CA ALA A 27 11.50 -12.22 14.33
C ALA A 27 11.80 -12.27 12.83
N PHE A 28 11.89 -13.46 12.25
CA PHE A 28 12.10 -13.64 10.82
C PHE A 28 10.89 -13.19 10.00
N ASP A 29 9.67 -13.54 10.42
CA ASP A 29 8.43 -13.07 9.77
C ASP A 29 8.35 -11.53 9.80
N LYS A 30 8.72 -10.91 10.94
CA LYS A 30 8.85 -9.45 11.02
C LYS A 30 9.86 -8.92 10.01
N ALA A 31 11.06 -9.50 9.92
CA ALA A 31 12.08 -9.06 8.97
C ALA A 31 11.61 -9.20 7.51
N MET A 32 10.85 -10.26 7.19
CA MET A 32 10.23 -10.42 5.87
C MET A 32 9.21 -9.33 5.58
N ASN A 33 8.35 -9.00 6.55
CA ASN A 33 7.37 -7.93 6.41
C ASN A 33 8.05 -6.56 6.25
N ASP A 34 9.08 -6.27 7.05
CA ASP A 34 9.86 -5.03 6.96
C ASP A 34 10.49 -4.87 5.56
N GLU A 35 11.04 -5.96 4.99
CA GLU A 35 11.61 -5.94 3.64
C GLU A 35 10.54 -5.80 2.55
N ALA A 36 9.38 -6.43 2.70
CA ALA A 36 8.26 -6.25 1.79
C ALA A 36 7.77 -4.79 1.77
N GLU A 37 7.66 -4.15 2.94
CA GLU A 37 7.35 -2.72 3.05
C GLU A 37 8.40 -1.85 2.37
N ARG A 38 9.69 -2.17 2.54
CA ARG A 38 10.79 -1.46 1.86
C ARG A 38 10.65 -1.53 0.34
N ILE A 39 10.31 -2.70 -0.20
CA ILE A 39 10.10 -2.90 -1.64
C ILE A 39 8.91 -2.08 -2.14
N ILE A 40 7.78 -2.15 -1.43
CA ILE A 40 6.57 -1.38 -1.74
C ILE A 40 6.88 0.11 -1.77
N ASN A 41 7.64 0.63 -0.80
CA ASN A 41 7.99 2.04 -0.71
C ASN A 41 8.84 2.56 -1.89
N MET A 42 9.46 1.68 -2.68
CA MET A 42 10.18 2.05 -3.91
C MET A 42 9.25 2.19 -5.12
N LEU A 43 8.06 1.57 -5.11
CA LEU A 43 7.13 1.55 -6.23
C LEU A 43 6.73 2.94 -6.74
N PRO A 44 6.46 3.96 -5.89
CA PRO A 44 6.09 5.27 -6.38
C PRO A 44 7.14 5.89 -7.31
N ALA A 45 8.43 5.75 -6.97
CA ALA A 45 9.50 6.28 -7.80
C ALA A 45 9.59 5.55 -9.15
N VAL A 46 9.44 4.24 -9.15
CA VAL A 46 9.50 3.42 -10.37
C VAL A 46 8.29 3.67 -11.29
N LEU A 47 7.10 3.84 -10.72
CA LEU A 47 5.87 3.99 -11.49
C LEU A 47 5.62 5.42 -11.97
N THR A 48 6.37 6.42 -11.48
CA THR A 48 6.13 7.84 -11.80
C THR A 48 6.16 8.08 -13.31
N GLU A 49 7.23 7.68 -13.99
CA GLU A 49 7.40 7.92 -15.43
C GLU A 49 6.33 7.17 -16.25
N ILE A 50 6.02 5.93 -15.87
CA ILE A 50 5.00 5.11 -16.55
C ILE A 50 3.60 5.74 -16.41
N ILE A 51 3.30 6.31 -15.25
CA ILE A 51 2.03 7.00 -15.00
C ILE A 51 1.96 8.29 -15.81
N ASP A 52 3.06 9.03 -15.91
CA ASP A 52 3.13 10.29 -16.65
C ASP A 52 2.95 10.03 -18.16
N GLU A 53 3.64 9.05 -18.72
CA GLU A 53 3.45 8.63 -20.12
C GLU A 53 2.02 8.14 -20.38
N GLY A 54 1.49 7.30 -19.50
CA GLY A 54 0.12 6.80 -19.62
C GLY A 54 -0.93 7.92 -19.53
N ALA A 55 -0.69 8.93 -18.69
CA ALA A 55 -1.58 10.09 -18.57
C ALA A 55 -1.57 10.96 -19.84
N SER A 56 -0.39 11.18 -20.43
CA SER A 56 -0.23 11.92 -21.69
C SER A 56 -0.96 11.23 -22.84
N VAL A 57 -0.77 9.92 -23.01
CA VAL A 57 -1.47 9.12 -24.03
C VAL A 57 -2.98 9.17 -23.86
N LEU A 58 -3.47 9.10 -22.62
CA LEU A 58 -4.91 9.19 -22.34
C LEU A 58 -5.47 10.59 -22.58
N PHE A 59 -4.68 11.63 -22.35
CA PHE A 59 -5.06 13.01 -22.64
C PHE A 59 -5.22 13.24 -24.14
N ASP A 60 -4.31 12.70 -24.96
CA ASP A 60 -4.40 12.78 -26.42
C ASP A 60 -5.61 12.02 -26.98
N GLN A 61 -5.97 10.91 -26.35
CA GLN A 61 -7.13 10.08 -26.71
C GLN A 61 -8.45 10.60 -26.12
N MET A 62 -8.44 11.74 -25.43
CA MET A 62 -9.63 12.26 -24.76
C MET A 62 -10.73 12.61 -25.77
N PRO A 63 -11.99 12.16 -25.56
CA PRO A 63 -13.10 12.52 -26.42
C PRO A 63 -13.38 14.03 -26.43
N GLU A 64 -13.81 14.57 -27.57
CA GLU A 64 -14.12 16.01 -27.72
C GLU A 64 -15.17 16.50 -26.71
N CYS A 65 -16.15 15.66 -26.34
CA CYS A 65 -17.15 15.99 -25.34
C CYS A 65 -16.59 16.22 -23.92
N MET A 66 -15.35 15.79 -23.65
CA MET A 66 -14.66 15.94 -22.36
C MET A 66 -13.55 16.99 -22.39
N LYS A 67 -13.24 17.57 -23.57
CA LYS A 67 -12.22 18.63 -23.73
C LYS A 67 -12.73 20.00 -23.28
N GLY A 68 -14.04 20.17 -23.21
CA GLY A 68 -14.67 21.38 -22.71
C GLY A 68 -14.79 21.41 -21.18
N GLU A 69 -15.16 22.58 -20.68
CA GLU A 69 -15.59 22.75 -19.29
C GLU A 69 -16.86 21.92 -19.04
N ASP A 70 -16.87 21.14 -17.96
CA ASP A 70 -18.07 20.38 -17.58
C ASP A 70 -19.22 21.36 -17.27
N PRO A 71 -20.39 21.22 -17.89
CA PRO A 71 -21.49 22.18 -17.72
C PRO A 71 -22.12 22.19 -16.33
N VAL A 72 -21.82 21.20 -15.48
CA VAL A 72 -22.35 21.05 -14.12
C VAL A 72 -21.28 21.38 -13.09
N THR A 73 -20.09 20.80 -13.21
CA THR A 73 -19.01 20.99 -12.22
C THR A 73 -18.10 22.15 -12.54
N HIS A 74 -18.15 22.68 -13.77
CA HIS A 74 -17.23 23.71 -14.27
C HIS A 74 -15.74 23.28 -14.22
N ASP A 75 -15.48 21.98 -14.07
CA ASP A 75 -14.12 21.44 -14.04
C ASP A 75 -13.60 21.24 -15.47
N ILE A 76 -12.32 21.56 -15.66
CA ILE A 76 -11.58 21.30 -16.90
C ILE A 76 -10.65 20.13 -16.66
N ILE A 77 -10.85 19.04 -17.42
CA ILE A 77 -9.98 17.87 -17.35
C ILE A 77 -8.65 18.20 -18.02
N ASN A 78 -7.63 18.41 -17.20
CA ASN A 78 -6.26 18.60 -17.64
C ASN A 78 -5.45 17.31 -17.46
N GLU A 79 -4.27 17.26 -18.09
CA GLU A 79 -3.34 16.13 -18.00
C GLU A 79 -2.97 15.78 -16.55
N LYS A 80 -2.81 16.79 -15.68
CA LYS A 80 -2.53 16.58 -14.24
C LYS A 80 -3.69 15.88 -13.52
N HIS A 81 -4.93 16.17 -13.91
CA HIS A 81 -6.13 15.55 -13.37
C HIS A 81 -6.17 14.07 -13.80
N ILE A 82 -5.88 13.78 -15.06
CA ILE A 82 -5.78 12.41 -15.59
C ILE A 82 -4.68 11.64 -14.87
N ARG A 83 -3.48 12.21 -14.71
CA ARG A 83 -2.36 11.63 -13.93
C ARG A 83 -2.82 11.27 -12.52
N ARG A 84 -3.46 12.21 -11.81
CA ARG A 84 -3.92 11.99 -10.43
C ARG A 84 -4.98 10.90 -10.34
N MET A 85 -5.92 10.85 -11.29
CA MET A 85 -6.93 9.80 -11.37
C MET A 85 -6.30 8.44 -11.68
N LEU A 86 -5.33 8.39 -12.60
CA LEU A 86 -4.61 7.18 -13.00
C LEU A 86 -3.79 6.63 -11.81
N ALA A 87 -3.01 7.49 -11.15
CA ALA A 87 -2.26 7.17 -9.94
C ALA A 87 -3.19 6.64 -8.82
N GLY A 88 -4.35 7.27 -8.63
CA GLY A 88 -5.35 6.80 -7.66
C GLY A 88 -5.92 5.42 -8.01
N LYS A 89 -6.25 5.17 -9.29
CA LYS A 89 -6.74 3.87 -9.77
C LYS A 89 -5.69 2.76 -9.59
N ILE A 90 -4.41 3.05 -9.83
CA ILE A 90 -3.32 2.08 -9.64
C ILE A 90 -3.12 1.83 -8.14
N SER A 91 -3.06 2.89 -7.32
CA SER A 91 -2.86 2.74 -5.87
C SER A 91 -3.96 1.91 -5.20
N ASN A 92 -5.21 2.08 -5.63
CA ASN A 92 -6.33 1.27 -5.14
C ASN A 92 -6.19 -0.21 -5.54
N ARG A 93 -5.71 -0.51 -6.75
CA ARG A 93 -5.43 -1.90 -7.17
C ARG A 93 -4.28 -2.53 -6.40
N LEU A 94 -3.31 -1.73 -5.96
CA LEU A 94 -2.21 -2.16 -5.10
C LEU A 94 -2.60 -2.27 -3.61
N GLY A 95 -3.80 -1.85 -3.22
CA GLY A 95 -4.27 -1.90 -1.83
C GLY A 95 -3.69 -0.84 -0.89
N HIS A 96 -2.98 0.16 -1.41
CA HIS A 96 -2.31 1.20 -0.61
C HIS A 96 -3.10 2.52 -0.50
N GLY A 97 -4.30 2.58 -1.07
CA GLY A 97 -5.19 3.74 -1.02
C GLY A 97 -4.75 4.90 -1.91
N MET A 98 -5.64 5.87 -2.12
CA MET A 98 -5.49 6.87 -3.18
C MET A 98 -4.25 7.78 -3.07
N GLY A 99 -3.66 7.92 -1.88
CA GLY A 99 -2.50 8.78 -1.62
C GLY A 99 -1.14 8.14 -1.91
N PHE A 100 -1.06 6.84 -2.14
CA PHE A 100 0.21 6.11 -2.22
C PHE A 100 1.09 6.55 -3.40
N LEU A 101 0.49 6.75 -4.58
CA LEU A 101 1.18 7.20 -5.80
C LEU A 101 0.95 8.69 -6.10
N GLN A 102 0.32 9.46 -5.20
CA GLN A 102 0.04 10.89 -5.41
C GLN A 102 1.19 11.80 -4.93
N LYS A 103 2.43 11.30 -4.90
CA LYS A 103 3.61 12.09 -4.50
C LYS A 103 4.00 13.13 -5.55
#